data_AF-A0A251QIR7-F1
#
_entry.id   AF-A0A251QIR7-F1
#
_cell.length_a   1.000
_cell.length_b   1.000
_cell.length_c   1.000
_cell.angle_alpha   90.00
_cell.angle_beta   90.00
_cell.angle_gamma   90.00
#
_symmetry.space_group_name_H-M   'P 1'
#
loop_
_entity.id
_entity.type
_entity.pdbx_description
1 polymer ?
#
loop_
_entity_poly.entity_id
_entity_poly.type
_entity_poly.pdbx_seq_one_letter_code
_entity_poly.pdbx_strand_id
1 'polypeptide(L)'
;MNAAAATQQMLDLFDILGIVHFGIAGNANNSLSIGDVTIPQQFSHTGIWDWLNSNRSLNYDEASLDFKRYNVPRGDNLLGHIGFRYEQFFSEYGKANTARRLFWANTTRQWLQVAANLKGIKLNQCLNSSVCLPQKPQLVVGLRGSTANIFVDNAAYRDFLFQTFRVSSVDMESSAVVMTSLSNGFPVIVIRGLSDLAGGQSGHNSIDTFGSLAAINACKVVVQFIKQLHHDTR
;
A
#
# COMPACT_ATOMS: atom_id res chain seq x y z
N MET A 1 -1.10 -11.26 -8.85
CA MET A 1 -0.58 -11.96 -10.05
C MET A 1 -0.34 -10.98 -11.20
N ASN A 2 -1.37 -10.28 -11.69
CA ASN A 2 -1.27 -9.36 -12.84
C ASN A 2 -0.18 -8.29 -12.68
N ALA A 3 -0.09 -7.65 -11.50
CA ALA A 3 0.89 -6.60 -11.25
C ALA A 3 2.35 -7.09 -11.35
N ALA A 4 2.64 -8.29 -10.85
CA ALA A 4 3.98 -8.88 -10.96
C ALA A 4 4.31 -9.23 -12.42
N ALA A 5 3.37 -9.87 -13.14
CA ALA A 5 3.58 -10.23 -14.55
C ALA A 5 3.78 -9.01 -15.44
N ALA A 6 2.97 -7.96 -15.28
CA ALA A 6 3.12 -6.71 -16.02
C ALA A 6 4.43 -5.99 -15.68
N THR A 7 4.84 -6.00 -14.39
CA THR A 7 6.12 -5.43 -13.98
C THR A 7 7.28 -6.20 -14.62
N GLN A 8 7.28 -7.53 -14.55
CA GLN A 8 8.33 -8.34 -15.14
C GLN A 8 8.43 -8.12 -16.66
N GLN A 9 7.29 -8.07 -17.37
CA GLN A 9 7.28 -7.72 -18.80
C GLN A 9 7.88 -6.34 -19.06
N MET A 10 7.64 -5.35 -18.21
CA MET A 10 8.27 -4.03 -18.36
C MET A 10 9.79 -4.11 -18.21
N LEU A 11 10.28 -4.88 -17.25
CA LEU A 11 11.71 -5.05 -16.98
C LEU A 11 12.43 -5.82 -18.09
N ASP A 12 11.76 -6.83 -18.66
CA ASP A 12 12.37 -7.70 -19.68
C ASP A 12 12.37 -7.06 -21.08
N LEU A 13 11.37 -6.22 -21.40
CA LEU A 13 11.11 -5.78 -22.77
C LEU A 13 11.51 -4.33 -23.06
N PHE A 14 11.68 -3.50 -22.03
CA PHE A 14 12.00 -2.07 -22.21
C PHE A 14 13.28 -1.69 -21.49
N ASP A 15 14.04 -0.77 -22.08
CA ASP A 15 15.15 -0.12 -21.42
C ASP A 15 14.62 0.95 -20.45
N ILE A 16 14.60 0.64 -19.16
CA ILE A 16 14.05 1.50 -18.12
C ILE A 16 15.07 1.74 -16.99
N LEU A 17 14.92 2.88 -16.30
CA LEU A 17 15.74 3.22 -15.13
C LEU A 17 15.11 2.77 -13.79
N GLY A 18 13.86 2.32 -13.82
CA GLY A 18 13.11 1.89 -12.65
C GLY A 18 11.59 2.03 -12.83
N ILE A 19 10.84 1.70 -11.78
CA ILE A 19 9.38 1.58 -11.81
C ILE A 19 8.71 2.64 -10.93
N VAL A 20 7.88 3.49 -11.54
CA VAL A 20 6.95 4.37 -10.81
C VAL A 20 5.57 3.74 -10.85
N HIS A 21 5.15 3.14 -9.74
CA HIS A 21 3.83 2.56 -9.60
C HIS A 21 2.87 3.54 -8.94
N PHE A 22 1.70 3.76 -9.53
CA PHE A 22 0.74 4.70 -8.98
C PHE A 22 -0.70 4.27 -9.21
N GLY A 23 -1.60 4.82 -8.40
CA GLY A 23 -3.02 4.53 -8.46
C GLY A 23 -3.74 5.04 -7.23
N ILE A 24 -4.90 4.46 -6.93
CA ILE A 24 -5.65 4.74 -5.70
C ILE A 24 -5.41 3.65 -4.65
N ALA A 25 -5.76 3.94 -3.40
CA ALA A 25 -5.71 3.02 -2.26
C ALA A 25 -6.74 3.40 -1.20
N GLY A 26 -7.13 2.44 -0.36
CA GLY A 26 -7.94 2.69 0.82
C GLY A 26 -7.10 3.27 1.97
N ASN A 27 -7.68 4.18 2.75
CA ASN A 27 -7.01 4.80 3.89
C ASN A 27 -7.20 4.01 5.19
N ALA A 28 -6.12 3.46 5.73
CA ALA A 28 -6.10 2.77 7.03
C ALA A 28 -5.67 3.66 8.20
N ASN A 29 -5.24 4.90 7.96
CA ASN A 29 -4.74 5.81 8.99
C ASN A 29 -5.71 6.97 9.25
N ASN A 30 -6.22 7.08 10.48
CA ASN A 30 -7.14 8.14 10.89
C ASN A 30 -6.55 9.56 10.86
N SER A 31 -5.21 9.70 10.75
CA SER A 31 -4.57 11.00 10.57
C SER A 31 -4.51 11.48 9.11
N LEU A 32 -4.96 10.65 8.16
CA LEU A 32 -5.05 10.98 6.73
C LEU A 32 -6.51 11.11 6.31
N SER A 33 -6.75 11.80 5.19
CA SER A 33 -8.07 12.04 4.62
C SER A 33 -8.19 11.53 3.19
N ILE A 34 -9.43 11.29 2.74
CA ILE A 34 -9.71 11.04 1.31
C ILE A 34 -9.12 12.21 0.49
N GLY A 35 -8.51 11.88 -0.64
CA GLY A 35 -7.85 12.82 -1.54
C GLY A 35 -6.37 13.05 -1.24
N ASP A 36 -5.89 12.72 -0.03
CA ASP A 36 -4.47 12.76 0.30
C ASP A 36 -3.69 11.83 -0.64
N VAL A 37 -2.42 12.14 -0.88
CA VAL A 37 -1.51 11.26 -1.60
C VAL A 37 -0.46 10.77 -0.62
N THR A 38 -0.24 9.46 -0.57
CA THR A 38 0.79 8.83 0.23
C THR A 38 1.86 8.20 -0.65
N ILE A 39 3.12 8.30 -0.20
CA ILE A 39 4.28 7.63 -0.78
C ILE A 39 4.91 6.78 0.31
N PRO A 40 4.51 5.50 0.43
CA PRO A 40 5.04 4.64 1.47
C PRO A 40 6.51 4.27 1.22
N GLN A 41 7.30 4.24 2.29
CA GLN A 41 8.70 3.79 2.24
C GLN A 41 8.84 2.27 2.24
N GLN A 42 7.79 1.57 2.69
CA GLN A 42 7.79 0.12 2.90
C GLN A 42 6.43 -0.46 2.58
N PHE A 43 6.42 -1.66 2.01
CA PHE A 43 5.20 -2.43 1.72
C PHE A 43 5.28 -3.83 2.33
N SER A 44 4.14 -4.33 2.82
CA SER A 44 3.96 -5.71 3.25
C SER A 44 2.80 -6.36 2.48
N HIS A 45 2.95 -7.62 2.13
CA HIS A 45 1.89 -8.42 1.54
C HIS A 45 1.02 -9.05 2.64
N THR A 46 0.09 -8.25 3.19
CA THR A 46 -0.84 -8.67 4.25
C THR A 46 -1.94 -9.62 3.76
N GLY A 47 -1.87 -10.10 2.52
CA GLY A 47 -2.70 -11.17 1.99
C GLY A 47 -2.17 -12.57 2.31
N ILE A 48 -0.96 -12.68 2.86
CA ILE A 48 -0.34 -13.97 3.18
C ILE A 48 -0.51 -14.28 4.66
N TRP A 49 -1.40 -15.22 4.92
CA TRP A 49 -1.67 -15.72 6.25
C TRP A 49 -2.18 -17.16 6.16
N ASP A 50 -1.97 -17.91 7.23
CA ASP A 50 -2.56 -19.23 7.42
C ASP A 50 -3.74 -19.12 8.39
N TRP A 51 -4.88 -19.71 8.04
CA TRP A 51 -5.99 -19.93 8.98
C TRP A 51 -5.60 -21.06 9.93
N LEU A 52 -5.71 -20.83 11.24
CA LEU A 52 -5.59 -21.87 12.25
C LEU A 52 -6.83 -21.98 13.14
N ASN A 53 -7.20 -23.23 13.40
CA ASN A 53 -8.23 -23.57 14.36
C ASN A 53 -7.81 -23.19 15.78
N SER A 54 -8.79 -22.94 16.66
CA SER A 54 -8.63 -22.45 18.03
C SER A 54 -7.62 -23.23 18.91
N ASN A 55 -7.37 -24.51 18.61
CA ASN A 55 -6.55 -25.41 19.43
C ASN A 55 -5.06 -25.48 19.01
N ARG A 56 -4.62 -24.77 17.96
CA ARG A 56 -3.20 -24.76 17.56
C ARG A 56 -2.46 -23.58 18.20
N SER A 57 -1.23 -23.82 18.64
CA SER A 57 -0.39 -22.77 19.24
C SER A 57 -0.03 -21.70 18.21
N LEU A 58 -0.11 -20.44 18.62
CA LEU A 58 0.36 -19.28 17.88
C LEU A 58 1.89 -19.32 17.80
N ASN A 59 2.45 -19.89 16.72
CA ASN A 59 3.86 -19.74 16.42
C ASN A 59 4.00 -19.07 15.06
N TYR A 60 3.65 -17.79 15.02
CA TYR A 60 3.72 -16.96 13.83
C TYR A 60 4.80 -15.92 13.97
N ASP A 61 5.54 -15.73 12.89
CA ASP A 61 6.75 -14.93 12.89
C ASP A 61 6.47 -13.42 13.06
N GLU A 62 5.26 -12.94 12.70
CA GLU A 62 4.98 -11.49 12.60
C GLU A 62 3.78 -11.01 13.42
N ALA A 63 2.57 -11.51 13.15
CA ALA A 63 1.37 -11.15 13.91
C ALA A 63 0.21 -12.14 13.69
N SER A 64 -0.82 -12.05 14.52
CA SER A 64 -2.05 -12.85 14.41
C SER A 64 -3.31 -12.03 14.70
N LEU A 65 -4.41 -12.35 14.01
CA LEU A 65 -5.74 -11.82 14.26
C LEU A 65 -6.63 -12.95 14.80
N ASP A 66 -7.19 -12.76 16.00
CA ASP A 66 -8.16 -13.66 16.61
C ASP A 66 -9.59 -13.19 16.31
N PHE A 67 -10.35 -13.98 15.55
CA PHE A 67 -11.68 -13.59 15.07
C PHE A 67 -12.68 -13.35 16.20
N LYS A 68 -12.49 -13.96 17.39
CA LYS A 68 -13.38 -13.72 18.54
C LYS A 68 -13.32 -12.30 19.08
N ARG A 69 -12.28 -11.53 18.72
CA ARG A 69 -12.16 -10.12 19.11
C ARG A 69 -12.99 -9.18 18.23
N TYR A 70 -13.56 -9.68 17.14
CA TYR A 70 -14.20 -8.87 16.10
C TYR A 70 -15.64 -9.29 15.78
N ASN A 71 -16.31 -10.06 16.66
CA ASN A 71 -17.68 -10.51 16.44
C ASN A 71 -18.75 -9.65 17.12
N VAL A 72 -19.97 -9.71 16.56
CA VAL A 72 -21.18 -9.06 17.09
C VAL A 72 -22.34 -10.06 17.02
N PRO A 73 -23.08 -10.33 18.12
CA PRO A 73 -22.77 -9.92 19.49
C PRO A 73 -21.44 -10.52 19.98
N ARG A 74 -20.84 -9.90 21.00
CA ARG A 74 -19.57 -10.39 21.57
C ARG A 74 -19.79 -11.76 22.21
N GLY A 75 -18.85 -12.66 21.96
CA GLY A 75 -18.85 -14.02 22.52
C GLY A 75 -17.75 -14.88 21.93
N ASP A 76 -17.68 -16.13 22.34
CA ASP A 76 -16.77 -17.08 21.69
C ASP A 76 -17.27 -17.47 20.31
N ASN A 77 -16.35 -17.89 19.45
CA ASN A 77 -16.66 -18.50 18.16
C ASN A 77 -15.63 -19.56 17.78
N LEU A 78 -15.94 -20.34 16.75
CA LEU A 78 -15.11 -21.43 16.25
C LEU A 78 -14.21 -21.01 15.08
N LEU A 79 -14.17 -19.72 14.73
CA LEU A 79 -13.41 -19.23 13.58
C LEU A 79 -11.89 -19.22 13.84
N GLY A 80 -11.46 -19.29 15.10
CA GLY A 80 -10.04 -19.36 15.44
C GLY A 80 -9.29 -18.06 15.11
N HIS A 81 -8.15 -18.18 14.45
CA HIS A 81 -7.28 -17.04 14.13
C HIS A 81 -6.59 -17.18 12.77
N ILE A 82 -6.16 -16.06 12.21
CA ILE A 82 -5.20 -16.03 11.11
C ILE A 82 -3.85 -15.56 11.65
N GLY A 83 -2.75 -16.05 11.07
CA GLY A 83 -1.42 -15.55 11.36
C GLY A 83 -0.66 -15.22 10.09
N PHE A 84 -0.09 -14.02 10.08
CA PHE A 84 0.57 -13.42 8.94
C PHE A 84 1.98 -13.98 8.79
N ARG A 85 2.43 -14.11 7.53
CA ARG A 85 3.73 -14.70 7.21
C ARG A 85 4.55 -13.79 6.32
N TYR A 86 5.87 -14.00 6.39
CA TYR A 86 6.81 -13.40 5.46
C TYR A 86 6.74 -14.05 4.08
N GLU A 87 7.22 -13.31 3.08
CA GLU A 87 7.48 -13.79 1.73
C GLU A 87 8.89 -14.39 1.63
N GLN A 88 9.07 -15.32 0.70
CA GLN A 88 10.39 -15.77 0.27
C GLN A 88 10.89 -14.87 -0.86
N PHE A 89 11.81 -13.97 -0.53
CA PHE A 89 12.37 -13.01 -1.47
C PHE A 89 13.70 -13.49 -2.04
N PHE A 90 13.81 -13.45 -3.37
CA PHE A 90 15.05 -13.69 -4.11
C PHE A 90 15.49 -12.38 -4.74
N SER A 91 16.79 -12.18 -4.88
CA SER A 91 17.36 -10.97 -5.48
C SER A 91 18.48 -11.37 -6.42
N GLU A 92 18.57 -10.68 -7.56
CA GLU A 92 19.65 -10.83 -8.53
C GLU A 92 21.03 -10.57 -7.92
N TYR A 93 21.12 -9.66 -6.95
CA TYR A 93 22.36 -9.39 -6.20
C TYR A 93 22.61 -10.37 -5.04
N GLY A 94 21.68 -11.31 -4.81
CA GLY A 94 21.77 -12.31 -3.75
C GLY A 94 22.48 -13.59 -4.18
N LYS A 95 22.64 -14.52 -3.24
CA LYS A 95 23.10 -15.87 -3.57
C LYS A 95 21.99 -16.61 -4.32
N ALA A 96 22.32 -17.20 -5.47
CA ALA A 96 21.41 -18.02 -6.26
C ALA A 96 20.71 -19.09 -5.38
N ASN A 97 19.42 -19.30 -5.63
CA ASN A 97 18.57 -20.27 -4.92
C ASN A 97 18.52 -20.09 -3.38
N THR A 98 18.84 -18.90 -2.87
CA THR A 98 18.79 -18.61 -1.43
C THR A 98 17.75 -17.53 -1.16
N ALA A 99 16.60 -17.95 -0.61
CA ALA A 99 15.54 -17.02 -0.22
C ALA A 99 15.91 -16.24 1.05
N ARG A 100 15.50 -14.98 1.11
CA ARG A 100 15.47 -14.16 2.31
C ARG A 100 14.03 -14.04 2.78
N ARG A 101 13.79 -14.18 4.08
CA ARG A 101 12.49 -13.87 4.68
C ARG A 101 12.24 -12.37 4.57
N LEU A 102 11.12 -11.98 3.98
CA LEU A 102 10.77 -10.58 3.78
C LEU A 102 9.32 -10.33 4.18
N PHE A 103 9.11 -9.62 5.28
CA PHE A 103 7.78 -9.10 5.62
C PHE A 103 7.60 -7.65 5.16
N TRP A 104 8.67 -6.86 5.18
CA TRP A 104 8.70 -5.46 4.72
C TRP A 104 9.68 -5.28 3.57
N ALA A 105 9.15 -4.93 2.40
CA ALA A 105 9.94 -4.53 1.24
C ALA A 105 10.13 -3.01 1.22
N ASN A 106 11.37 -2.53 1.22
CA ASN A 106 11.69 -1.10 1.17
C ASN A 106 11.63 -0.58 -0.27
N THR A 107 10.96 0.55 -0.51
CA THR A 107 11.08 1.29 -1.78
C THR A 107 12.44 2.01 -1.87
N THR A 108 12.79 2.54 -3.04
CA THR A 108 14.11 3.13 -3.28
C THR A 108 14.33 4.41 -2.48
N ARG A 109 15.33 4.39 -1.59
CA ARG A 109 15.63 5.48 -0.68
C ARG A 109 15.92 6.81 -1.39
N GLN A 110 16.68 6.78 -2.47
CA GLN A 110 17.00 7.97 -3.26
C GLN A 110 15.74 8.58 -3.85
N TRP A 111 14.84 7.77 -4.39
CA TRP A 111 13.56 8.23 -4.95
C TRP A 111 12.63 8.78 -3.85
N LEU A 112 12.64 8.22 -2.65
CA LEU A 112 11.93 8.80 -1.50
C LEU A 112 12.46 10.20 -1.13
N GLN A 113 13.77 10.44 -1.23
CA GLN A 113 14.36 11.76 -0.98
C GLN A 113 13.90 12.78 -2.02
N VAL A 114 13.88 12.41 -3.30
CA VAL A 114 13.32 13.25 -4.37
C VAL A 114 11.84 13.55 -4.11
N ALA A 115 11.06 12.53 -3.75
CA ALA A 115 9.63 12.70 -3.45
C ALA A 115 9.36 13.58 -2.23
N ALA A 116 10.25 13.57 -1.21
CA ALA A 116 10.13 14.43 -0.05
C ALA A 116 10.21 15.93 -0.39
N ASN A 117 10.93 16.29 -1.45
CA ASN A 117 11.03 17.67 -1.95
C ASN A 117 9.72 18.19 -2.56
N LEU A 118 8.73 17.31 -2.80
CA LEU A 118 7.41 17.68 -3.31
C LEU A 118 6.44 18.11 -2.19
N LYS A 119 6.88 18.16 -0.93
CA LYS A 119 6.06 18.59 0.19
C LYS A 119 5.46 19.97 -0.09
N GLY A 120 4.15 20.10 0.10
CA GLY A 120 3.40 21.33 -0.19
C GLY A 120 2.86 21.45 -1.62
N ILE A 121 3.01 20.41 -2.46
CA ILE A 121 2.33 20.34 -3.75
C ILE A 121 0.82 20.58 -3.61
N LYS A 122 0.26 21.41 -4.50
CA LYS A 122 -1.16 21.72 -4.51
C LYS A 122 -1.97 20.57 -5.14
N LEU A 123 -2.73 19.89 -4.30
CA LEU A 123 -3.67 18.84 -4.71
C LEU A 123 -5.10 19.40 -4.91
N ASN A 124 -5.91 18.69 -5.68
CA ASN A 124 -7.32 19.04 -5.88
C ASN A 124 -8.13 18.67 -4.65
N GLN A 125 -8.89 19.64 -4.13
CA GLN A 125 -9.86 19.41 -3.06
C GLN A 125 -11.26 19.05 -3.60
N CYS A 126 -11.58 19.49 -4.81
CA CYS A 126 -12.91 19.34 -5.40
C CYS A 126 -12.87 18.56 -6.70
N LEU A 127 -13.93 17.77 -6.93
CA LEU A 127 -14.21 17.15 -8.22
C LEU A 127 -14.86 18.15 -9.17
N ASN A 128 -15.79 18.94 -8.66
CA ASN A 128 -16.53 19.97 -9.38
C ASN A 128 -17.00 21.05 -8.39
N SER A 129 -17.80 22.02 -8.84
CA SER A 129 -18.29 23.13 -8.01
C SER A 129 -19.15 22.70 -6.81
N SER A 130 -19.74 21.50 -6.85
CA SER A 130 -20.73 21.03 -5.87
C SER A 130 -20.21 19.90 -4.99
N VAL A 131 -19.14 19.20 -5.40
CA VAL A 131 -18.58 18.05 -4.68
C VAL A 131 -17.12 18.32 -4.33
N CYS A 132 -16.90 18.61 -3.04
CA CYS A 132 -15.60 18.96 -2.48
C CYS A 132 -15.33 18.18 -1.18
N LEU A 133 -14.06 17.88 -0.95
CA LEU A 133 -13.58 17.35 0.31
C LEU A 133 -13.63 18.43 1.40
N PRO A 134 -13.95 18.06 2.66
CA PRO A 134 -13.99 19.02 3.76
C PRO A 134 -12.61 19.56 4.13
N GLN A 135 -11.56 18.77 3.92
CA GLN A 135 -10.18 19.12 4.20
C GLN A 135 -9.39 19.25 2.90
N LYS A 136 -8.39 20.14 2.90
CA LYS A 136 -7.44 20.26 1.79
C LYS A 136 -6.51 19.04 1.80
N PRO A 137 -6.39 18.32 0.67
CA PRO A 137 -5.49 17.19 0.63
C PRO A 137 -4.02 17.56 0.74
N GLN A 138 -3.24 16.64 1.27
CA GLN A 138 -1.79 16.76 1.45
C GLN A 138 -1.03 15.57 0.84
N LEU A 139 0.26 15.80 0.56
CA LEU A 139 1.21 14.75 0.24
C LEU A 139 1.94 14.31 1.52
N VAL A 140 1.95 13.01 1.80
CA VAL A 140 2.66 12.40 2.93
C VAL A 140 3.63 11.34 2.43
N VAL A 141 4.88 11.42 2.86
CA VAL A 141 5.96 10.52 2.43
C VAL A 141 6.51 9.77 3.63
N GLY A 142 6.84 8.48 3.45
CA GLY A 142 7.55 7.69 4.46
C GLY A 142 6.68 6.84 5.39
N LEU A 143 5.38 6.73 5.10
CA LEU A 143 4.50 5.80 5.82
C LEU A 143 4.66 4.36 5.31
N ARG A 144 3.85 3.42 5.82
CA ARG A 144 3.84 2.03 5.36
C ARG A 144 2.59 1.74 4.53
N GLY A 145 2.75 0.96 3.48
CA GLY A 145 1.66 0.43 2.68
C GLY A 145 1.47 -1.05 2.94
N SER A 146 0.30 -1.55 2.61
CA SER A 146 0.01 -2.98 2.57
C SER A 146 -0.74 -3.34 1.32
N THR A 147 -0.53 -4.57 0.87
CA THR A 147 -1.21 -5.13 -0.29
C THR A 147 -1.87 -6.44 0.08
N ALA A 148 -3.05 -6.71 -0.48
CA ALA A 148 -3.68 -8.02 -0.49
C ALA A 148 -4.59 -8.12 -1.72
N ASN A 149 -4.95 -9.33 -2.16
CA ASN A 149 -5.98 -9.51 -3.20
C ASN A 149 -7.40 -9.32 -2.63
N ILE A 150 -7.59 -8.29 -1.79
CA ILE A 150 -8.82 -8.01 -1.04
C ILE A 150 -9.07 -6.51 -1.13
N PHE A 151 -10.27 -6.13 -1.59
CA PHE A 151 -10.76 -4.77 -1.39
C PHE A 151 -11.21 -4.64 0.07
N VAL A 152 -10.44 -3.93 0.89
CA VAL A 152 -10.74 -3.79 2.32
C VAL A 152 -11.86 -2.76 2.49
N ASP A 153 -13.05 -3.23 2.84
CA ASP A 153 -14.19 -2.39 3.24
C ASP A 153 -14.72 -2.87 4.60
N ASN A 154 -13.84 -2.86 5.61
CA ASN A 154 -14.14 -3.36 6.94
C ASN A 154 -13.36 -2.57 8.00
N ALA A 155 -14.05 -1.71 8.76
CA ALA A 155 -13.44 -0.85 9.79
C ALA A 155 -12.59 -1.63 10.80
N ALA A 156 -13.08 -2.77 11.29
CA ALA A 156 -12.38 -3.59 12.28
C ALA A 156 -11.05 -4.16 11.73
N TYR A 157 -11.06 -4.66 10.50
CA TYR A 157 -9.86 -5.21 9.86
C TYR A 157 -8.88 -4.09 9.47
N ARG A 158 -9.39 -2.98 8.94
CA ARG A 158 -8.61 -1.76 8.71
C ARG A 158 -7.88 -1.29 9.96
N ASP A 159 -8.59 -1.20 11.08
CA ASP A 159 -8.02 -0.76 12.36
C ASP A 159 -6.99 -1.77 12.88
N PHE A 160 -7.24 -3.08 12.72
CA PHE A 160 -6.24 -4.11 13.03
C PHE A 160 -4.96 -3.92 12.22
N LEU A 161 -5.06 -3.69 10.90
CA LEU A 161 -3.90 -3.50 10.03
C LEU A 161 -3.08 -2.29 10.49
N PHE A 162 -3.74 -1.16 10.79
CA PHE A 162 -3.05 0.04 11.28
C PHE A 162 -2.42 -0.19 12.67
N GLN A 163 -3.16 -0.75 13.62
CA GLN A 163 -2.66 -0.93 14.99
C GLN A 163 -1.49 -1.92 15.06
N THR A 164 -1.55 -2.98 14.24
CA THR A 164 -0.55 -4.06 14.24
C THR A 164 0.68 -3.69 13.40
N PHE A 165 0.48 -3.17 12.19
CA PHE A 165 1.56 -3.00 11.22
C PHE A 165 1.93 -1.54 10.95
N ARG A 166 1.14 -0.59 11.46
CA ARG A 166 1.27 0.86 11.19
C ARG A 166 1.16 1.20 9.71
N VAL A 167 0.36 0.43 8.96
CA VAL A 167 0.08 0.67 7.53
C VAL A 167 -0.92 1.79 7.38
N SER A 168 -0.62 2.76 6.51
CA SER A 168 -1.50 3.89 6.22
C SER A 168 -2.38 3.70 5.01
N SER A 169 -1.96 2.87 4.07
CA SER A 169 -2.68 2.60 2.83
C SER A 169 -2.76 1.11 2.54
N VAL A 170 -3.90 0.70 2.01
CA VAL A 170 -4.18 -0.68 1.57
C VAL A 170 -4.51 -0.68 0.08
N ASP A 171 -3.84 -1.52 -0.70
CA ASP A 171 -4.11 -1.71 -2.13
C ASP A 171 -4.00 -3.17 -2.55
N MET A 172 -4.05 -3.43 -3.86
CA MET A 172 -4.12 -4.78 -4.41
C MET A 172 -2.93 -5.14 -5.32
N GLU A 173 -1.91 -4.27 -5.42
CA GLU A 173 -0.79 -4.47 -6.37
C GLU A 173 0.59 -4.13 -5.82
N SER A 174 0.73 -3.15 -4.92
CA SER A 174 2.01 -2.46 -4.73
C SER A 174 3.12 -3.36 -4.22
N SER A 175 2.84 -4.25 -3.28
CA SER A 175 3.85 -5.20 -2.77
C SER A 175 4.35 -6.12 -3.89
N ALA A 176 3.48 -6.54 -4.81
CA ALA A 176 3.89 -7.37 -5.95
C ALA A 176 4.79 -6.61 -6.92
N VAL A 177 4.48 -5.34 -7.21
CA VAL A 177 5.33 -4.47 -8.04
C VAL A 177 6.69 -4.20 -7.38
N VAL A 178 6.68 -3.86 -6.09
CA VAL A 178 7.89 -3.60 -5.31
C VAL A 178 8.77 -4.84 -5.26
N MET A 179 8.21 -6.01 -4.91
CA MET A 179 9.00 -7.26 -4.87
C MET A 179 9.58 -7.62 -6.24
N THR A 180 8.80 -7.50 -7.31
CA THR A 180 9.29 -7.81 -8.67
C THR A 180 10.43 -6.86 -9.07
N SER A 181 10.27 -5.56 -8.81
CA SER A 181 11.30 -4.57 -9.13
C SER A 181 12.59 -4.83 -8.36
N LEU A 182 12.50 -5.04 -7.04
CA LEU A 182 13.66 -5.29 -6.18
C LEU A 182 14.34 -6.63 -6.47
N SER A 183 13.57 -7.66 -6.84
CA SER A 183 14.11 -8.97 -7.20
C SER A 183 15.04 -8.87 -8.41
N ASN A 184 14.68 -8.04 -9.39
CA ASN A 184 15.45 -7.75 -10.60
C ASN A 184 16.41 -6.55 -10.43
N GLY A 185 16.62 -6.08 -9.19
CA GLY A 185 17.59 -5.02 -8.93
C GLY A 185 17.23 -3.61 -9.40
N PHE A 186 15.98 -3.35 -9.77
CA PHE A 186 15.53 -2.03 -10.26
C PHE A 186 14.99 -1.12 -9.14
N PRO A 187 15.24 0.20 -9.24
CA PRO A 187 14.57 1.20 -8.41
C PRO A 187 13.05 1.17 -8.53
N VAL A 188 12.35 1.44 -7.43
CA VAL A 188 10.88 1.49 -7.38
C VAL A 188 10.39 2.52 -6.37
N ILE A 189 9.33 3.24 -6.75
CA ILE A 189 8.53 4.09 -5.85
C ILE A 189 7.04 3.82 -6.09
N VAL A 190 6.24 3.97 -5.04
CA VAL A 190 4.80 3.80 -5.09
C VAL A 190 4.11 5.07 -4.63
N ILE A 191 3.15 5.57 -5.42
CA ILE A 191 2.40 6.81 -5.16
C ILE A 191 0.91 6.49 -5.18
N ARG A 192 0.23 6.59 -4.03
CA ARG A 192 -1.20 6.23 -3.91
C ARG A 192 -2.04 7.42 -3.46
N GLY A 193 -3.08 7.73 -4.24
CA GLY A 193 -4.14 8.65 -3.82
C GLY A 193 -5.17 7.91 -2.96
N LEU A 194 -5.56 8.46 -1.83
CA LEU A 194 -6.52 7.82 -0.92
C LEU A 194 -7.95 8.06 -1.42
N SER A 195 -8.62 7.02 -1.90
CA SER A 195 -9.96 7.10 -2.51
C SER A 195 -11.10 6.97 -1.51
N ASP A 196 -10.86 6.30 -0.40
CA ASP A 196 -11.86 5.89 0.57
C ASP A 196 -11.21 5.60 1.93
N LEU A 197 -12.02 5.19 2.91
CA LEU A 197 -11.58 4.94 4.28
C LEU A 197 -11.42 3.45 4.62
N ALA A 198 -11.31 2.57 3.62
CA ALA A 198 -11.15 1.13 3.80
C ALA A 198 -12.21 0.51 4.75
N GLY A 199 -13.46 0.99 4.69
CA GLY A 199 -14.56 0.58 5.57
C GLY A 199 -14.72 1.39 6.84
N GLY A 200 -13.88 2.40 7.10
CA GLY A 200 -14.02 3.31 8.23
C GLY A 200 -15.13 4.37 8.08
N GLN A 201 -15.77 4.44 6.92
CA GLN A 201 -16.91 5.33 6.65
C GLN A 201 -18.24 4.74 7.14
N SER A 202 -19.24 5.61 7.33
CA SER A 202 -20.63 5.19 7.51
C SER A 202 -21.33 5.04 6.14
N GLY A 203 -22.03 3.93 5.94
CA GLY A 203 -22.79 3.69 4.71
C GLY A 203 -21.90 3.29 3.52
N HIS A 204 -22.25 3.76 2.32
CA HIS A 204 -21.56 3.39 1.09
C HIS A 204 -20.11 3.86 1.08
N ASN A 205 -19.24 3.02 0.50
CA ASN A 205 -17.84 3.34 0.33
C ASN A 205 -17.68 4.56 -0.59
N SER A 206 -16.81 5.48 -0.19
CA SER A 206 -16.65 6.78 -0.86
C SER A 206 -15.84 6.72 -2.16
N ILE A 207 -15.30 5.56 -2.51
CA ILE A 207 -14.53 5.33 -3.75
C ILE A 207 -15.31 5.71 -5.01
N ASP A 208 -16.62 5.43 -5.06
CA ASP A 208 -17.46 5.74 -6.23
C ASP A 208 -17.57 7.25 -6.46
N THR A 209 -17.49 8.04 -5.39
CA THR A 209 -17.49 9.50 -5.48
C THR A 209 -16.08 10.04 -5.73
N PHE A 210 -15.11 9.67 -4.89
CA PHE A 210 -13.80 10.35 -4.82
C PHE A 210 -12.64 9.58 -5.46
N GLY A 211 -12.87 8.40 -6.03
CA GLY A 211 -11.83 7.60 -6.68
C GLY A 211 -11.14 8.36 -7.82
N SER A 212 -11.91 9.09 -8.65
CA SER A 212 -11.35 9.92 -9.72
C SER A 212 -10.53 11.10 -9.19
N LEU A 213 -10.95 11.73 -8.08
CA LEU A 213 -10.19 12.80 -7.43
C LEU A 213 -8.84 12.29 -6.92
N ALA A 214 -8.86 11.15 -6.22
CA ALA A 214 -7.67 10.52 -5.67
C ALA A 214 -6.70 10.11 -6.80
N ALA A 215 -7.20 9.54 -7.90
CA ALA A 215 -6.41 9.19 -9.08
C ALA A 215 -5.75 10.42 -9.73
N ILE A 216 -6.50 11.52 -9.88
CA ILE A 216 -5.97 12.79 -10.40
C ILE A 216 -4.87 13.34 -9.49
N ASN A 217 -5.07 13.32 -8.17
CA ASN A 217 -4.07 13.78 -7.22
C ASN A 217 -2.80 12.92 -7.26
N ALA A 218 -2.93 11.58 -7.32
CA ALA A 218 -1.80 10.69 -7.49
C ALA A 218 -1.02 11.00 -8.78
N CYS A 219 -1.72 11.16 -9.90
CA CYS A 219 -1.12 11.52 -11.19
C CYS A 219 -0.37 12.85 -11.14
N LYS A 220 -0.92 13.88 -10.46
CA LYS A 220 -0.23 15.16 -10.25
C LYS A 220 1.10 14.99 -9.54
N VAL A 221 1.14 14.17 -8.50
CA VAL A 221 2.38 13.88 -7.75
C VAL A 221 3.36 13.12 -8.62
N VAL A 222 2.91 12.12 -9.40
CA VAL A 222 3.75 11.37 -10.35
C VAL A 222 4.41 12.30 -11.38
N VAL A 223 3.63 13.19 -12.01
CA VAL A 223 4.17 14.13 -13.01
C VAL A 223 5.23 15.05 -12.41
N GLN A 224 5.02 15.55 -11.19
CA GLN A 224 6.01 16.39 -10.52
C GLN A 224 7.24 15.60 -10.06
N PHE A 225 7.05 14.37 -9.59
CA PHE A 225 8.14 13.47 -9.23
C PHE A 225 9.06 13.19 -10.42
N ILE A 226 8.49 12.83 -11.58
CA ILE A 226 9.26 12.54 -12.80
C ILE A 226 10.07 13.77 -13.24
N LYS A 227 9.49 14.97 -13.16
CA LYS A 227 10.20 16.22 -13.47
C LYS A 227 11.42 16.41 -12.57
N GLN A 228 11.27 16.22 -11.26
CA GLN A 228 12.39 16.34 -10.32
C GLN A 228 13.46 15.27 -10.56
N LEU A 229 13.05 14.02 -10.82
CA LEU A 229 13.97 12.92 -11.08
C LEU A 229 14.85 13.16 -12.32
N HIS A 230 14.31 13.80 -13.36
CA HIS A 230 15.07 14.20 -14.54
C HIS A 230 16.11 15.31 -14.28
N HIS A 231 15.89 16.15 -13.27
CA HIS A 231 16.84 17.20 -12.90
C HIS A 231 18.02 16.64 -12.09
N ASP A 232 17.79 15.63 -11.25
CA ASP A 232 18.85 15.02 -10.42
C ASP A 232 19.75 14.02 -11.19
N THR A 233 19.37 13.64 -12.41
CA THR A 233 20.11 12.69 -13.26
C THR A 233 20.97 13.36 -14.34
N ARG A 234 21.02 14.70 -14.37
CA ARG A 234 21.94 15.50 -15.20
C ARG A 234 23.04 16.11 -14.35
#